data_AF-A0A0J6S684-F1
#
_entry.id   AF-A0A0J6S684-F1
#
_cell.length_a   1.000
_cell.length_b   1.000
_cell.length_c   1.000
_cell.angle_alpha   90.00
_cell.angle_beta   90.00
_cell.angle_gamma   90.00
#
_symmetry.space_group_name_H-M   'P 1'
#
loop_
_entity.id
_entity.type
_entity.pdbx_description
1 polymer ?
#
loop_
_entity_poly.entity_id
_entity_poly.type
_entity_poly.pdbx_seq_one_letter_code
_entity_poly.pdbx_strand_id
1 'polypeptide(L)'
;MGERTGRPRGRPKGAKSKHTREREAAVQAAAEALAEAIPEAFDGDAHALLMAVYKDPRHPIELRLDAAGKAIKFEKPALASVEAKVDQDVNIREPVDRPPRETREEWNARKLREMGLNVVAAAGAAGRRH
;
A
#
# COMPACT_ATOMS: atom_id res chain seq x y z
N MET A 1 0.19 -21.00 39.99
CA MET A 1 1.19 -21.49 39.01
C MET A 1 1.37 -20.44 37.93
N GLY A 2 2.51 -19.73 37.96
CA GLY A 2 2.93 -18.81 36.89
C GLY A 2 3.07 -17.33 37.26
N GLU A 3 3.74 -16.98 38.36
CA GLU A 3 4.31 -15.63 38.55
C GLU A 3 5.67 -15.55 37.84
N ARG A 4 5.85 -14.58 36.93
CA ARG A 4 7.12 -13.90 36.57
C ARG A 4 6.85 -12.90 35.44
N THR A 5 6.39 -11.72 35.84
CA THR A 5 6.53 -10.37 35.24
C THR A 5 5.32 -9.56 35.72
N GLY A 6 5.55 -8.57 36.59
CA GLY A 6 4.52 -7.72 37.19
C GLY A 6 3.84 -6.74 36.23
N ARG A 7 3.54 -7.17 35.00
CA ARG A 7 2.70 -6.44 34.04
C ARG A 7 1.43 -7.27 33.84
N PRO A 8 0.22 -6.71 33.98
CA PRO A 8 -0.99 -7.47 33.72
C PRO A 8 -0.88 -8.08 32.33
N ARG A 9 -1.02 -9.42 32.29
CA ARG A 9 -0.99 -10.23 31.07
C ARG A 9 -1.83 -9.48 30.03
N GLY A 10 -1.21 -9.11 28.91
CA GLY A 10 -1.87 -8.33 27.87
C GLY A 10 -3.21 -8.95 27.48
N ARG A 11 -4.03 -8.18 26.77
CA ARG A 11 -5.35 -8.63 26.32
C ARG A 11 -5.31 -10.10 25.82
N PRO A 12 -6.21 -10.98 26.32
CA PRO A 12 -6.24 -12.36 25.86
C PRO A 12 -6.51 -12.45 24.35
N LYS A 13 -5.86 -13.41 23.69
CA LYS A 13 -6.01 -13.66 22.25
C LYS A 13 -7.50 -13.85 21.92
N GLY A 14 -8.01 -13.08 20.95
CA GLY A 14 -9.41 -13.12 20.51
C GLY A 14 -10.37 -12.16 21.23
N ALA A 15 -9.94 -11.49 22.31
CA ALA A 15 -10.80 -10.49 22.95
C ALA A 15 -10.95 -9.23 22.06
N LYS A 16 -12.20 -8.79 21.86
CA LYS A 16 -12.58 -7.62 21.04
C LYS A 16 -12.24 -6.30 21.71
N SER A 17 -11.78 -5.30 20.95
CA SER A 17 -11.33 -3.97 21.47
C SER A 17 -12.45 -3.29 22.24
N LYS A 18 -12.12 -2.45 23.24
CA LYS A 18 -13.16 -1.67 23.93
C LYS A 18 -14.00 -0.92 22.89
N HIS A 19 -13.32 -0.25 21.96
CA HIS A 19 -13.93 0.42 20.82
C HIS A 19 -14.71 -0.53 19.89
N THR A 20 -14.23 -1.74 19.66
CA THR A 20 -14.93 -2.74 18.83
C THR A 20 -16.23 -3.16 19.49
N ARG A 21 -16.21 -3.42 20.81
CA ARG A 21 -17.40 -3.77 21.58
C ARG A 21 -18.40 -2.62 21.64
N GLU A 22 -17.91 -1.40 21.87
CA GLU A 22 -18.74 -0.19 21.88
C GLU A 22 -19.41 0.04 20.53
N ARG A 23 -18.65 -0.10 19.43
CA ARG A 23 -19.18 0.03 18.07
C ARG A 23 -20.24 -1.03 17.76
N GLU A 24 -19.98 -2.30 18.11
CA GLU A 24 -20.96 -3.38 17.91
C GLU A 24 -22.24 -3.14 18.71
N ALA A 25 -22.11 -2.74 19.99
CA ALA A 25 -23.26 -2.41 20.83
C ALA A 25 -24.06 -1.21 20.29
N ALA A 26 -23.38 -0.17 19.80
CA ALA A 26 -24.03 1.00 19.21
C ALA A 26 -24.77 0.65 17.91
N VAL A 27 -24.19 -0.20 17.05
CA VAL A 27 -24.84 -0.70 15.84
C VAL A 27 -26.06 -1.54 16.19
N GLN A 28 -25.95 -2.43 17.18
CA GLN A 28 -27.05 -3.27 17.63
C GLN A 28 -28.21 -2.43 18.20
N ALA A 29 -27.91 -1.47 19.08
CA ALA A 29 -28.94 -0.59 19.65
C ALA A 29 -29.64 0.27 18.59
N ALA A 30 -28.91 0.73 17.56
CA ALA A 30 -29.51 1.44 16.45
C ALA A 30 -30.42 0.54 15.60
N ALA A 31 -30.04 -0.72 15.37
CA ALA A 31 -30.87 -1.68 14.67
C ALA A 31 -32.18 -1.97 15.43
N GLU A 32 -32.11 -2.14 16.75
CA GLU A 32 -33.28 -2.34 17.62
C GLU A 32 -34.23 -1.14 17.58
N ALA A 33 -33.71 0.08 17.67
CA ALA A 33 -34.51 1.30 17.57
C ALA A 33 -35.20 1.44 16.20
N LEU A 34 -34.53 1.02 15.12
CA LEU A 34 -35.13 1.01 13.78
C LEU A 34 -36.21 -0.06 13.64
N ALA A 35 -36.01 -1.24 14.22
CA ALA A 35 -36.99 -2.32 14.21
C ALA A 35 -38.26 -1.96 15.00
N GLU A 36 -38.14 -1.20 16.09
CA GLU A 36 -39.29 -0.68 16.84
C GLU A 36 -40.04 0.41 16.05
N ALA A 37 -39.31 1.27 15.35
CA ALA A 37 -39.89 2.40 14.62
C ALA A 37 -40.52 2.01 13.26
N ILE A 38 -40.05 0.94 12.62
CA ILE A 38 -40.47 0.52 11.28
C ILE A 38 -41.17 -0.84 11.36
N PRO A 39 -42.51 -0.87 11.25
CA PRO A 39 -43.24 -2.13 11.13
C PRO A 39 -42.71 -2.97 9.95
N GLU A 40 -42.52 -4.26 10.16
CA GLU A 40 -42.00 -5.21 9.16
C GLU A 40 -40.58 -4.87 8.66
N ALA A 41 -39.74 -4.27 9.51
CA ALA A 41 -38.33 -4.08 9.21
C ALA A 41 -37.66 -5.40 8.80
N PHE A 42 -36.79 -5.33 7.79
CA PHE A 42 -36.02 -6.48 7.35
C PHE A 42 -35.00 -6.89 8.43
N ASP A 43 -35.07 -8.13 8.90
CA ASP A 43 -34.25 -8.66 10.00
C ASP A 43 -32.82 -9.06 9.57
N GLY A 44 -32.55 -9.08 8.26
CA GLY A 44 -31.22 -9.41 7.73
C GLY A 44 -30.31 -8.20 7.53
N ASP A 45 -29.06 -8.47 7.16
CA ASP A 45 -28.13 -7.42 6.78
C ASP A 45 -28.40 -6.89 5.35
N ALA A 46 -27.75 -5.78 5.00
CA ALA A 46 -27.91 -5.18 3.67
C ALA A 46 -27.55 -6.15 2.53
N HIS A 47 -26.60 -7.05 2.76
CA HIS A 47 -26.21 -8.04 1.76
C HIS A 47 -27.32 -9.07 1.54
N ALA A 48 -27.93 -9.60 2.60
CA ALA A 48 -29.07 -10.51 2.55
C ALA A 48 -30.27 -9.87 1.83
N LEU A 49 -30.53 -8.58 2.04
CA LEU A 49 -31.57 -7.85 1.32
C LEU A 49 -31.27 -7.78 -0.18
N LEU A 50 -30.05 -7.40 -0.55
CA LEU A 50 -29.64 -7.33 -1.96
C LEU A 50 -29.75 -8.69 -2.64
N MET A 51 -29.37 -9.76 -1.95
CA MET A 51 -29.52 -11.14 -2.42
C MET A 51 -30.98 -11.52 -2.64
N ALA A 52 -31.87 -11.18 -1.70
CA ALA A 52 -33.30 -11.44 -1.86
C ALA A 52 -33.86 -10.76 -3.12
N VAL A 53 -33.47 -9.50 -3.36
CA VAL A 53 -33.91 -8.71 -4.51
C VAL A 53 -33.39 -9.27 -5.83
N TYR A 54 -32.08 -9.51 -5.99
CA TYR A 54 -31.56 -9.91 -7.31
C TYR A 54 -31.91 -11.36 -7.68
N LYS A 55 -32.11 -12.24 -6.68
CA LYS A 55 -32.45 -13.65 -6.89
C LYS A 55 -33.92 -13.85 -7.26
N ASP A 56 -34.82 -12.95 -6.88
CA ASP A 56 -36.24 -13.07 -7.20
C ASP A 56 -36.52 -12.64 -8.65
N PRO A 57 -36.97 -13.55 -9.54
CA PRO A 57 -37.26 -13.22 -10.94
C PRO A 57 -38.52 -12.36 -11.12
N ARG A 58 -39.34 -12.18 -10.07
CA ARG A 58 -40.53 -11.32 -10.12
C ARG A 58 -40.19 -9.84 -10.16
N HIS A 59 -38.96 -9.47 -9.75
CA HIS A 59 -38.50 -8.10 -9.83
C HIS A 59 -38.00 -7.73 -11.24
N PRO A 60 -38.16 -6.47 -11.67
CA PRO A 60 -37.61 -5.99 -12.94
C PRO A 60 -36.10 -6.25 -13.05
N ILE A 61 -35.63 -6.60 -14.25
CA ILE A 61 -34.22 -6.94 -14.48
C ILE A 61 -33.26 -5.81 -14.09
N GLU A 62 -33.66 -4.56 -14.29
CA GLU A 62 -32.88 -3.37 -13.94
C GLU A 62 -32.59 -3.30 -12.43
N LEU A 63 -33.62 -3.54 -11.61
CA LEU A 63 -33.49 -3.57 -10.15
C LEU A 63 -32.61 -4.73 -9.70
N ARG A 64 -32.73 -5.88 -10.36
CA ARG A 64 -31.90 -7.07 -10.07
C ARG A 64 -30.43 -6.82 -10.41
N LEU A 65 -30.13 -6.16 -11.53
CA LEU A 65 -28.76 -5.82 -11.92
C LEU A 65 -28.12 -4.83 -10.95
N ASP A 66 -28.85 -3.81 -10.51
CA ASP A 66 -28.36 -2.85 -9.51
C ASP A 66 -28.07 -3.52 -8.15
N ALA A 67 -28.98 -4.38 -7.68
CA ALA A 67 -28.79 -5.14 -6.46
C ALA A 67 -27.59 -6.10 -6.56
N ALA A 68 -27.45 -6.82 -7.68
CA ALA A 68 -26.33 -7.73 -7.93
C ALA A 68 -24.98 -7.00 -7.98
N GLY A 69 -24.91 -5.85 -8.65
CA GLY A 69 -23.70 -5.03 -8.73
C GLY A 69 -23.21 -4.51 -7.38
N LYS A 70 -24.13 -4.27 -6.44
CA LYS A 70 -23.81 -3.90 -5.05
C LYS A 70 -23.41 -5.11 -4.21
N ALA A 71 -24.08 -6.25 -4.38
CA ALA A 71 -23.80 -7.48 -3.64
C ALA A 71 -22.45 -8.13 -4.02
N ILE A 72 -22.01 -8.02 -5.28
CA ILE A 72 -20.84 -8.75 -5.80
C ILE A 72 -19.54 -8.56 -4.98
N LYS A 73 -19.38 -7.40 -4.35
CA LYS A 73 -18.20 -7.06 -3.53
C LYS A 73 -18.12 -7.85 -2.23
N PHE A 74 -19.26 -8.34 -1.75
CA PHE A 74 -19.37 -9.13 -0.51
C PHE A 74 -19.31 -10.64 -0.79
N GLU A 75 -19.75 -11.07 -1.98
CA GLU A 75 -19.70 -12.48 -2.39
C GLU A 75 -18.33 -12.91 -2.93
N LYS A 76 -17.65 -12.02 -3.67
CA LYS A 76 -16.36 -12.32 -4.31
C LYS A 76 -15.26 -11.42 -3.73
N PRO A 77 -14.11 -11.99 -3.31
CA PRO A 77 -12.99 -11.18 -2.89
C PRO A 77 -12.54 -10.32 -4.07
N ALA A 78 -12.61 -9.00 -3.89
CA ALA A 78 -12.01 -8.07 -4.83
C ALA A 78 -10.48 -8.25 -4.78
N LEU A 79 -9.83 -8.24 -5.95
CA LEU A 79 -8.38 -8.25 -6.01
C LEU A 79 -7.85 -7.03 -5.25
N ALA A 80 -7.17 -7.27 -4.14
CA ALA A 80 -6.52 -6.20 -3.39
C ALA A 80 -5.36 -5.66 -4.22
N SER A 81 -5.30 -4.35 -4.39
CA SER A 81 -4.12 -3.69 -4.95
C SER A 81 -2.97 -3.88 -3.97
N VAL A 82 -2.00 -4.74 -4.31
CA VAL A 82 -0.78 -4.90 -3.51
C VAL A 82 0.15 -3.73 -3.86
N GLU A 83 0.29 -2.79 -2.95
CA GLU A 83 1.34 -1.77 -3.03
C GLU A 83 2.66 -2.42 -2.57
N ALA A 84 3.48 -2.84 -3.54
CA ALA A 84 4.80 -3.39 -3.24
C ALA A 84 5.75 -2.25 -2.83
N LYS A 85 5.93 -2.05 -1.52
CA LYS A 85 7.05 -1.23 -1.02
C LYS A 85 8.33 -2.04 -1.12
N VAL A 86 9.24 -1.60 -1.98
CA VAL A 86 10.61 -2.09 -2.01
C VAL A 86 11.43 -1.18 -1.11
N ASP A 87 11.62 -1.59 0.14
CA ASP A 87 12.59 -0.95 1.03
C ASP A 87 13.99 -1.42 0.62
N GLN A 88 14.65 -0.66 -0.26
CA GLN A 88 16.07 -0.89 -0.55
C GLN A 88 16.92 -0.24 0.55
N ASP A 89 17.36 -1.04 1.52
CA ASP A 89 18.46 -0.68 2.38
C ASP A 89 19.77 -0.69 1.56
N VAL A 90 20.07 0.44 0.91
CA VAL A 90 21.37 0.64 0.27
C VAL A 90 22.41 0.89 1.35
N ASN A 91 23.13 -0.15 1.76
CA ASN A 91 24.26 -0.05 2.68
C ASN A 91 25.45 0.61 1.96
N ILE A 92 25.48 1.95 1.94
CA ILE A 92 26.60 2.73 1.39
C ILE A 92 27.80 2.64 2.36
N ARG A 93 28.50 1.51 2.34
CA ARG A 93 29.79 1.31 3.04
C ARG A 93 30.85 0.66 2.16
N GLU A 94 30.76 0.86 0.84
CA GLU A 94 31.92 0.62 -0.01
C GLU A 94 32.88 1.81 0.09
N PRO A 95 34.18 1.59 0.29
CA PRO A 95 35.16 2.66 0.15
C PRO A 95 35.12 3.12 -1.30
N VAL A 96 34.56 4.29 -1.55
CA VAL A 96 34.73 4.99 -2.82
C VAL A 96 36.22 5.10 -3.06
N ASP A 97 36.72 4.40 -4.09
CA ASP A 97 38.08 4.53 -4.60
C ASP A 97 38.32 6.03 -4.85
N ARG A 98 39.00 6.68 -3.89
CA ARG A 98 39.41 8.06 -4.05
C ARG A 98 40.39 8.06 -5.22
N PRO A 99 40.16 8.84 -6.29
CA PRO A 99 41.11 8.89 -7.38
C PRO A 99 42.47 9.35 -6.84
N PRO A 100 43.59 8.86 -7.41
CA PRO A 100 44.92 9.26 -6.97
C PRO A 100 45.07 10.79 -7.00
N ARG A 101 46.05 11.34 -6.27
CA ARG A 101 46.39 12.79 -6.23
C ARG A 101 46.94 13.30 -7.58
N GLU A 102 46.48 12.75 -8.69
CA GLU A 102 46.78 13.21 -10.03
C GLU A 102 45.70 14.22 -10.45
N THR A 103 46.13 15.25 -11.17
CA THR A 103 45.24 16.25 -11.74
C THR A 103 44.41 15.65 -12.88
N ARG A 104 43.29 16.30 -13.21
CA ARG A 104 42.35 15.83 -14.26
C ARG A 104 43.04 15.58 -15.60
N GLU A 105 44.07 16.36 -15.92
CA GLU A 105 44.84 16.27 -17.16
C GLU A 105 45.75 15.03 -17.17
N GLU A 106 46.37 14.70 -16.04
CA GLU A 106 47.20 13.51 -15.89
C GLU A 106 46.37 12.23 -15.99
N TRP A 107 45.18 12.22 -15.39
CA TRP A 107 44.22 11.12 -15.50
C TRP A 107 43.77 10.89 -16.96
N ASN A 108 43.44 11.97 -17.67
CA ASN A 108 43.06 11.91 -19.08
C ASN A 108 44.22 11.42 -19.96
N ALA A 109 45.44 11.93 -19.75
CA ALA A 109 46.62 11.53 -20.50
C ALA A 109 47.02 10.07 -20.24
N ARG A 110 46.79 9.55 -19.02
CA ARG A 110 46.95 8.13 -18.70
C ARG A 110 45.92 7.27 -19.43
N LYS A 111 44.64 7.67 -19.40
CA LYS A 111 43.55 6.94 -20.08
C LYS A 111 43.71 6.92 -21.60
N LEU A 112 44.16 8.02 -22.20
CA LEU A 112 44.45 8.09 -23.64
C LEU A 112 45.63 7.20 -24.06
N ARG A 113 46.65 7.05 -23.19
CA ARG A 113 47.76 6.11 -23.39
C ARG A 113 47.34 4.65 -23.22
N GLU A 114 46.52 4.34 -22.22
CA GLU A 114 45.91 3.00 -22.05
C GLU A 114 45.03 2.62 -23.25
N MET A 115 44.39 3.60 -23.90
CA MET A 115 43.58 3.41 -25.10
C MET A 115 44.38 3.43 -26.42
N GLY A 116 45.72 3.51 -26.36
CA GLY A 116 46.59 3.40 -27.52
C GLY A 116 46.60 4.58 -28.50
N LEU A 117 46.12 5.76 -28.08
CA LEU A 117 46.09 6.96 -28.91
C LEU A 117 47.31 7.85 -28.62
N ASN A 118 48.18 8.04 -29.62
CA ASN A 118 49.37 8.90 -29.49
C ASN A 118 49.00 10.38 -29.47
N VAL A 119 49.44 11.09 -28.43
CA VAL A 119 49.19 12.52 -28.23
C VAL A 119 50.21 13.33 -29.06
N VAL A 120 49.78 13.90 -30.18
CA VAL A 120 50.56 14.91 -30.91
C VAL A 120 49.88 16.26 -30.74
N ALA A 121 50.68 17.24 -30.35
CA ALA A 121 50.33 18.56 -29.85
C ALA A 121 49.39 19.38 -30.76
N ALA A 122 48.46 20.08 -30.13
CA ALA A 122 47.83 21.27 -30.69
C ALA A 122 47.87 22.40 -29.65
N ALA A 123 49.06 22.96 -29.46
CA ALA A 123 49.20 24.28 -28.86
C ALA A 123 48.89 25.33 -29.93
N GLY A 124 48.01 26.27 -29.62
CA GLY A 124 47.98 27.58 -30.27
C GLY A 124 46.82 27.85 -31.23
N ALA A 125 45.70 28.33 -30.68
CA ALA A 125 44.81 29.26 -31.40
C ALA A 125 43.91 30.01 -30.39
N ALA A 126 44.50 30.87 -29.56
CA ALA A 126 43.76 31.83 -28.74
C ALA A 126 43.80 33.23 -29.39
N GLY A 127 42.64 33.68 -29.87
CA GLY A 127 42.12 35.04 -29.67
C GLY A 127 42.84 36.23 -30.30
N ARG A 128 42.37 36.67 -31.47
CA ARG A 128 42.23 38.10 -31.82
C ARG A 128 40.81 38.57 -31.45
N ARG A 129 40.69 39.88 -31.13
CA ARG A 129 39.53 40.70 -30.69
C ARG A 129 39.59 41.00 -29.19
N HIS A 130 39.67 42.24 -28.69
CA HIS A 130 39.68 43.60 -29.26
C HIS A 130 40.65 44.45 -28.45
#